data_AF-A0A0C3DQ09-F1
#
_entry.id   AF-A0A0C3DQ09-F1
#
_cell.length_a   1.000
_cell.length_b   1.000
_cell.length_c   1.000
_cell.angle_alpha   90.00
_cell.angle_beta   90.00
_cell.angle_gamma   90.00
#
_symmetry.space_group_name_H-M   'P 1'
#
loop_
_entity.id
_entity.type
_entity.pdbx_description
1 polymer ?
#
loop_
_entity_poly.entity_id
_entity_poly.type
_entity_poly.pdbx_seq_one_letter_code
_entity_poly.pdbx_strand_id
1 'polypeptide(L)'
;YYIGGRPPCPYSLIGRSTRAWKVFNLVMKWVVFLKDTWRINTDDIDPEGETYRKLHDHDVPNIATVEASGDVSHRTVTQSLTHEPWSKVKETITGHIHYRLVLKEVGNQLDKFCCTWELVTAVRDSIRG
;
A
#
# COMPACT_ATOMS: atom_id res chain seq x y z
N TYR A 1 -18.21 2.74 -0.86
CA TYR A 1 -17.81 2.72 -2.29
C TYR A 1 -16.87 3.88 -2.56
N TYR A 2 -15.76 3.63 -3.25
CA TYR A 2 -14.77 4.63 -3.63
C TYR A 2 -14.80 4.83 -5.14
N ILE A 3 -14.75 6.09 -5.59
CA ILE A 3 -14.68 6.44 -7.01
C ILE A 3 -13.42 7.26 -7.27
N GLY A 4 -12.72 6.97 -8.35
CA GLY A 4 -11.49 7.69 -8.68
C GLY A 4 -11.19 7.62 -10.16
N GLY A 5 -10.22 8.44 -10.58
CA GLY A 5 -9.69 8.38 -11.93
C GLY A 5 -8.99 7.05 -12.21
N ARG A 6 -8.57 6.90 -13.48
CA ARG A 6 -7.75 5.76 -13.91
C ARG A 6 -6.50 5.64 -13.02
N PRO A 7 -6.15 4.43 -12.53
CA PRO A 7 -4.91 4.22 -11.79
C PRO A 7 -3.69 4.67 -12.59
N PRO A 8 -2.66 5.25 -11.94
CA PRO A 8 -1.43 5.62 -12.62
C PRO A 8 -0.79 4.41 -13.29
N CYS A 9 -0.25 4.60 -14.48
CA CYS A 9 0.53 3.56 -15.16
C CYS A 9 1.85 3.33 -14.39
N PRO A 10 2.28 2.09 -14.20
CA PRO A 10 3.56 1.82 -13.57
C PRO A 10 4.69 2.33 -14.46
N TYR A 11 5.65 3.05 -13.88
CA TYR A 11 6.81 3.59 -14.59
C TYR A 11 7.84 2.50 -14.97
N SER A 12 7.76 1.33 -14.33
CA SER A 12 8.66 0.21 -14.59
C SER A 12 7.86 -1.06 -14.90
N LEU A 13 8.35 -1.81 -15.88
CA LEU A 13 7.90 -3.18 -16.19
C LEU A 13 8.40 -4.18 -15.15
N ILE A 14 9.48 -3.83 -14.45
CA ILE A 14 10.11 -4.65 -13.40
C ILE A 14 9.92 -3.95 -12.05
N GLY A 15 9.04 -4.48 -11.22
CA GLY A 15 8.78 -3.95 -9.88
C GLY A 15 7.45 -4.42 -9.31
N ARG A 16 7.19 -4.05 -8.05
CA ARG A 16 5.98 -4.43 -7.30
C ARG A 16 4.69 -3.77 -7.81
N SER A 17 4.77 -2.95 -8.87
CA SER A 17 3.66 -2.20 -9.47
C SER A 17 2.80 -1.44 -8.45
N THR A 18 3.41 -0.94 -7.35
CA THR A 18 2.70 -0.14 -6.35
C THR A 18 2.16 1.12 -7.01
N ARG A 19 0.85 1.32 -6.89
CA ARG A 19 0.14 2.48 -7.41
C ARG A 19 -0.58 3.14 -6.26
N ALA A 20 -0.54 4.46 -6.21
CA ALA A 20 -1.31 5.18 -5.22
C ALA A 20 -1.88 6.47 -5.81
N TRP A 21 -3.13 6.79 -5.46
CA TRP A 21 -3.82 7.96 -5.99
C TRP A 21 -5.00 8.37 -5.10
N LYS A 22 -5.45 9.61 -5.31
CA LYS A 22 -6.60 10.17 -4.61
C LYS A 22 -7.89 9.58 -5.16
N VAL A 23 -8.79 9.14 -4.28
CA VAL A 23 -10.13 8.67 -4.63
C VAL A 23 -11.17 9.33 -3.73
N PHE A 24 -12.41 9.44 -4.18
CA PHE A 24 -13.50 10.03 -3.43
C PHE A 24 -14.33 8.95 -2.73
N ASN A 25 -14.52 9.08 -1.41
CA ASN A 25 -15.41 8.22 -0.65
C ASN A 25 -16.86 8.74 -0.81
N LEU A 26 -17.71 7.96 -1.49
CA LEU A 26 -19.09 8.37 -1.78
C LEU A 26 -20.00 8.44 -0.55
N VAL A 27 -19.66 7.71 0.52
CA VAL A 27 -20.42 7.65 1.76
C VAL A 27 -20.04 8.84 2.64
N MET A 28 -18.74 8.98 2.94
CA MET A 28 -18.22 10.01 3.85
C MET A 28 -18.07 11.40 3.18
N LYS A 29 -18.19 11.48 1.86
CA LYS A 29 -18.10 12.72 1.05
C LYS A 29 -16.77 13.48 1.16
N TRP A 30 -15.65 12.76 1.32
CA TRP A 30 -14.31 13.35 1.28
C TRP A 30 -13.36 12.58 0.35
N VAL A 31 -12.22 13.20 0.06
CA VAL A 31 -11.12 12.59 -0.70
C VAL A 31 -10.24 11.79 0.26
N VAL A 32 -9.94 10.54 -0.10
CA VAL A 32 -9.06 9.61 0.61
C VAL A 32 -7.91 9.18 -0.30
N PHE A 33 -6.89 8.58 0.28
CA PHE A 33 -5.74 8.04 -0.43
C PHE A 33 -5.88 6.53 -0.61
N LEU A 34 -5.90 6.05 -1.85
CA LEU A 34 -5.90 4.63 -2.17
C LEU A 34 -4.48 4.20 -2.54
N LYS A 35 -3.97 3.19 -1.85
CA LYS A 35 -2.72 2.49 -2.13
C LYS A 35 -3.06 1.07 -2.61
N ASP A 36 -2.56 0.74 -3.78
CA ASP A 36 -2.78 -0.53 -4.48
C ASP A 36 -1.41 -1.20 -4.66
N THR A 37 -1.23 -2.38 -4.08
CA THR A 37 0.06 -3.05 -3.92
C THR A 37 -0.03 -4.54 -4.19
N TRP A 38 1.12 -5.15 -4.48
CA TRP A 38 1.28 -6.60 -4.45
C TRP A 38 2.05 -6.99 -3.19
N ARG A 39 1.34 -7.56 -2.20
CA ARG A 39 1.98 -8.04 -0.97
C ARG A 39 2.51 -9.46 -1.18
N ILE A 40 3.53 -9.83 -0.41
CA ILE A 40 4.03 -11.21 -0.38
C ILE A 40 2.94 -12.10 0.23
N ASN A 41 2.69 -13.25 -0.39
CA ASN A 41 1.80 -14.26 0.15
C ASN A 41 2.56 -15.14 1.15
N THR A 42 2.76 -14.63 2.36
CA THR A 42 3.33 -15.36 3.50
C THR A 42 2.55 -15.01 4.77
N ASP A 43 2.51 -15.94 5.71
CA ASP A 43 1.92 -15.74 7.04
C ASP A 43 2.89 -15.04 8.00
N ASP A 44 4.19 -14.97 7.66
CA ASP A 44 5.23 -14.33 8.48
C ASP A 44 5.15 -12.79 8.47
N ILE A 45 4.40 -12.22 7.52
CA ILE A 45 4.31 -10.77 7.32
C ILE A 45 2.85 -10.37 7.39
N ASP A 46 2.50 -9.61 8.43
CA ASP A 46 1.19 -9.01 8.56
C ASP A 46 0.87 -8.13 7.35
N PRO A 47 -0.36 -8.19 6.81
CA PRO A 47 -0.82 -7.20 5.84
C PRO A 47 -0.72 -5.79 6.44
N GLU A 48 -0.33 -4.81 5.62
CA GLU A 48 -0.08 -3.43 6.09
C GLU A 48 -1.26 -2.83 6.86
N GLY A 49 -2.50 -3.16 6.47
CA GLY A 49 -3.70 -2.70 7.18
C GLY A 49 -3.85 -3.29 8.59
N GLU A 50 -3.39 -4.52 8.81
CA GLU A 50 -3.31 -5.15 10.13
C GLU A 50 -2.27 -4.45 11.00
N THR A 51 -1.11 -4.14 10.42
CA THR A 51 -0.07 -3.36 11.11
C THR A 51 -0.62 -2.01 11.58
N TYR A 52 -1.34 -1.28 10.71
CA TYR A 52 -2.00 -0.04 11.11
C TYR A 52 -3.00 -0.26 12.24
N ARG A 53 -3.83 -1.30 12.19
CA ARG A 53 -4.79 -1.59 13.27
C ARG A 53 -4.08 -1.81 14.60
N LYS A 54 -3.03 -2.64 14.61
CA LYS A 54 -2.20 -2.86 15.80
C LYS A 54 -1.62 -1.55 16.35
N LEU A 55 -1.16 -0.65 15.49
CA LEU A 55 -0.63 0.65 15.91
C LEU A 55 -1.72 1.57 16.49
N HIS A 56 -2.90 1.60 15.87
CA HIS A 56 -4.06 2.34 16.40
C HIS A 56 -4.54 1.79 17.73
N ASP A 57 -4.55 0.46 17.91
CA ASP A 57 -4.93 -0.20 19.17
C ASP A 57 -3.97 0.12 20.33
N HIS A 58 -2.75 0.57 20.02
CA HIS A 58 -1.75 1.02 21.00
C HIS A 58 -1.65 2.56 21.09
N ASP A 59 -2.62 3.29 20.52
CA ASP A 59 -2.68 4.75 20.54
C ASP A 59 -1.40 5.44 20.00
N VAL A 60 -0.71 4.81 19.05
CA VAL A 60 0.48 5.38 18.42
C VAL A 60 0.07 6.64 17.64
N PRO A 61 0.62 7.83 17.96
CA PRO A 61 0.22 9.07 17.31
C PRO A 61 0.87 9.22 15.93
N ASN A 62 0.42 10.22 15.17
CA ASN A 62 1.01 10.63 13.89
C ASN A 62 1.01 9.56 12.78
N ILE A 63 0.15 8.54 12.90
CA ILE A 63 -0.10 7.55 11.85
C ILE A 63 -1.40 7.88 11.12
N ALA A 64 -1.45 7.52 9.83
CA ALA A 64 -2.66 7.68 9.03
C ALA A 64 -3.80 6.77 9.53
N THR A 65 -5.03 7.26 9.41
CA THR A 65 -6.25 6.54 9.74
C THR A 65 -6.60 5.59 8.60
N VAL A 66 -6.77 4.30 8.92
CA VAL A 66 -7.22 3.30 7.94
C VAL A 66 -8.73 3.30 7.83
N GLU A 67 -9.23 3.56 6.62
CA GLU A 67 -10.66 3.48 6.29
C GLU A 67 -11.07 2.06 5.88
N ALA A 68 -10.23 1.41 5.08
CA ALA A 68 -10.46 0.08 4.57
C ALA A 68 -9.15 -0.55 4.12
N SER A 69 -9.02 -1.86 4.27
CA SER A 69 -7.88 -2.59 3.76
C SER A 69 -8.23 -4.05 3.51
N GLY A 70 -7.61 -4.68 2.51
CA GLY A 70 -7.82 -6.10 2.30
C GLY A 70 -7.25 -6.63 0.99
N ASP A 71 -7.23 -7.97 0.91
CA ASP A 71 -6.88 -8.70 -0.30
C ASP A 71 -7.96 -8.54 -1.37
N VAL A 72 -7.52 -8.35 -2.60
CA VAL A 72 -8.34 -8.43 -3.80
C VAL A 72 -8.27 -9.86 -4.33
N SER A 73 -9.30 -10.31 -5.05
CA SER A 73 -9.36 -11.65 -5.66
C SER A 73 -8.40 -11.82 -6.85
N HIS A 74 -7.14 -11.45 -6.70
CA HIS A 74 -6.10 -11.52 -7.72
C HIS A 74 -4.76 -11.89 -7.08
N ARG A 75 -4.12 -12.92 -7.61
CA ARG A 75 -2.91 -13.55 -7.04
C ARG A 75 -2.02 -14.07 -8.16
N THR A 76 -0.72 -14.07 -7.93
CA THR A 76 0.22 -14.70 -8.87
C THR A 76 0.11 -16.23 -8.77
N VAL A 77 0.38 -16.90 -9.89
CA VAL A 77 0.43 -18.37 -9.97
C VAL A 77 1.76 -18.89 -10.50
N THR A 78 2.67 -18.01 -10.90
CA THR A 78 3.97 -18.39 -11.50
C THR A 78 4.76 -19.35 -10.61
N GLN A 79 4.64 -19.21 -9.29
CA GLN A 79 5.28 -20.09 -8.32
C GLN A 79 4.86 -21.56 -8.45
N SER A 80 3.62 -21.87 -8.83
CA SER A 80 3.17 -23.25 -9.01
C SER A 80 3.70 -23.88 -10.29
N LEU A 81 4.16 -23.06 -11.25
CA LEU A 81 4.70 -23.53 -12.53
C LEU A 81 6.19 -23.87 -12.44
N THR A 82 6.84 -23.60 -11.30
CA THR A 82 8.28 -23.83 -11.13
C THR A 82 8.68 -25.30 -11.25
N HIS A 83 7.76 -26.21 -10.91
CA HIS A 83 7.95 -27.66 -10.97
C HIS A 83 7.63 -28.30 -12.34
N GLU A 84 7.20 -27.51 -13.33
CA GLU A 84 6.86 -28.04 -14.65
C GLU A 84 8.10 -28.55 -15.41
N PRO A 85 7.99 -29.59 -16.25
CA PRO A 85 9.16 -30.17 -16.95
C PRO A 85 9.94 -29.20 -17.85
N TRP A 86 9.26 -28.17 -18.35
CA TRP A 86 9.86 -27.13 -19.19
C TRP A 86 10.47 -25.97 -18.37
N SER A 87 10.20 -25.90 -17.07
CA SER A 87 10.72 -24.87 -16.19
C SER A 87 12.21 -25.07 -15.94
N LYS A 88 13.00 -24.03 -16.22
CA LYS A 88 14.44 -23.97 -15.89
C LYS A 88 14.71 -23.21 -14.60
N VAL A 89 13.66 -22.81 -13.88
CA VAL A 89 13.76 -22.02 -12.66
C VAL A 89 14.33 -22.91 -11.55
N LYS A 90 15.47 -22.50 -10.99
CA LYS A 90 16.13 -23.22 -9.88
C LYS A 90 15.84 -22.61 -8.51
N GLU A 91 15.27 -21.40 -8.49
CA GLU A 91 15.01 -20.62 -7.29
C GLU A 91 13.52 -20.64 -6.95
N THR A 92 13.20 -20.51 -5.67
CA THR A 92 11.80 -20.38 -5.24
C THR A 92 11.24 -19.04 -5.70
N ILE A 93 10.16 -19.07 -6.49
CA ILE A 93 9.44 -17.86 -6.88
C ILE A 93 8.46 -17.48 -5.76
N THR A 94 8.61 -16.26 -5.24
CA THR A 94 7.70 -15.73 -4.22
C THR A 94 6.32 -15.40 -4.82
N GLY A 95 5.27 -16.01 -4.27
CA GLY A 95 3.89 -15.69 -4.61
C GLY A 95 3.46 -14.33 -4.04
N HIS A 96 2.58 -13.64 -4.76
CA HIS A 96 2.04 -12.34 -4.35
C HIS A 96 0.51 -12.30 -4.45
N ILE A 97 -0.11 -11.55 -3.56
CA ILE A 97 -1.55 -11.26 -3.55
C ILE A 97 -1.75 -9.75 -3.78
N HIS A 98 -2.70 -9.41 -4.63
CA HIS A 98 -3.10 -8.02 -4.86
C HIS A 98 -3.83 -7.50 -3.61
N TYR A 99 -3.35 -6.40 -3.05
CA TYR A 99 -3.83 -5.80 -1.81
C TYR A 99 -4.19 -4.33 -2.02
N ARG A 100 -5.21 -3.86 -1.30
CA ARG A 100 -5.58 -2.45 -1.27
C ARG A 100 -5.64 -1.93 0.15
N LEU A 101 -5.17 -0.71 0.33
CA LEU A 101 -5.24 0.07 1.56
C LEU A 101 -5.81 1.44 1.25
N VAL A 102 -6.81 1.86 2.02
CA VAL A 102 -7.43 3.19 1.94
C VAL A 102 -7.12 3.94 3.22
N LEU A 103 -6.47 5.08 3.09
CA LEU A 103 -6.11 5.99 4.17
C LEU A 103 -6.96 7.25 4.08
N LYS A 104 -7.44 7.74 5.21
CA LYS A 104 -8.23 8.98 5.27
C LYS A 104 -7.39 10.19 4.86
N GLU A 105 -6.17 10.28 5.35
CA GLU A 105 -5.26 11.40 5.12
C GLU A 105 -4.60 11.30 3.74
N VAL A 106 -4.53 12.44 3.05
CA VAL A 106 -3.92 12.56 1.72
C VAL A 106 -2.68 13.43 1.84
N GLY A 107 -1.51 12.80 1.74
CA GLY A 107 -0.23 13.49 1.79
C GLY A 107 0.06 14.35 0.54
N ASN A 108 0.94 15.32 0.71
CA ASN A 108 1.58 16.04 -0.39
C ASN A 108 2.79 15.25 -0.91
N GLN A 109 3.26 15.62 -2.11
CA GLN A 109 4.52 15.09 -2.61
C GLN A 109 5.68 15.57 -1.73
N LEU A 110 6.69 14.73 -1.51
CA LEU A 110 7.81 15.05 -0.62
C LEU A 110 8.69 16.20 -1.12
N ASP A 111 8.62 16.53 -2.40
CA ASP A 111 9.27 17.69 -3.03
C ASP A 111 8.40 18.95 -2.99
N LYS A 112 7.19 18.86 -2.46
CA LYS A 112 6.23 19.96 -2.32
C LYS A 112 5.98 20.27 -0.85
N PHE A 113 6.82 21.13 -0.32
CA PHE A 113 6.69 21.75 0.99
C PHE A 113 6.99 23.25 0.87
N CYS A 114 6.37 24.07 1.71
CA CYS A 114 6.57 25.52 1.68
C CYS A 114 7.98 25.92 2.11
N CYS A 115 8.56 25.19 3.07
CA CYS A 115 9.91 25.43 3.57
C CYS A 115 10.49 24.20 4.29
N THR A 116 11.81 24.16 4.47
CA THR A 116 12.51 23.07 5.17
C THR A 116 11.94 22.78 6.56
N TRP A 117 11.40 23.81 7.23
CA TRP A 117 10.79 23.66 8.55
C TRP A 117 9.59 22.70 8.54
N GLU A 118 8.77 22.70 7.48
CA GLU A 118 7.63 21.80 7.33
C GLU A 118 8.09 20.34 7.23
N LEU A 119 9.07 20.07 6.36
CA LEU A 119 9.63 18.73 6.19
C LEU A 119 10.30 18.22 7.47
N VAL A 120 11.15 19.04 8.10
CA VAL A 120 11.84 18.67 9.35
C VAL A 120 10.85 18.42 10.48
N THR A 121 9.76 19.20 10.53
CA THR A 121 8.67 19.01 11.49
C THR A 121 7.95 17.68 11.27
N ALA A 122 7.57 17.37 10.03
CA ALA A 122 6.93 16.09 9.69
C ALA A 122 7.82 14.89 10.05
N VAL A 123 9.12 14.97 9.76
CA VAL A 123 10.09 13.92 10.14
C VAL A 123 10.21 13.81 11.66
N ARG A 124 10.38 14.92 12.37
CA ARG A 124 10.44 14.93 13.84
C ARG A 124 9.19 14.29 14.46
N ASP A 125 8.01 14.62 13.95
CA ASP A 125 6.74 14.13 14.49
C ASP A 125 6.55 12.64 14.22
N SER A 126 7.10 12.11 13.10
CA SER A 126 7.13 10.67 12.82
C SER A 126 8.01 9.86 13.77
N ILE A 127 9.03 10.48 14.39
CA ILE A 127 9.96 9.82 15.33
C ILE A 127 9.48 9.93 16.77
N ARG A 128 8.72 10.98 17.10
CA ARG A 128 8.20 11.24 18.46
C ARG A 128 6.93 10.45 18.78
N GLY A 129 6.44 9.62 17.85
CA GLY A 129 5.34 8.70 18.09
C GLY A 129 5.73 7.46 18.86
#